data_AF-A0A183J9E6-F1
#
_entry.id   AF-A0A183J9E6-F1
#
_cell.length_a   1.000
_cell.length_b   1.000
_cell.length_c   1.000
_cell.angle_alpha   90.00
_cell.angle_beta   90.00
_cell.angle_gamma   90.00
#
_symmetry.space_group_name_H-M   'P 1'
#
loop_
_entity.id
_entity.type
_entity.pdbx_description
1 polymer ?
#
loop_
_entity_poly.entity_id
_entity_poly.type
_entity_poly.pdbx_seq_one_letter_code
_entity_poly.pdbx_strand_id
1 'polypeptide(L)'
;MHDTFRKLSKKQLRQMLGSRPNEAVYRAAPAEEVELLDEADIPKEFDARQQWPYCSSIRLIRSQANCGSCWAVSAASIMSDRVCIATGGSKQPYISDENILSCCKHCGKGCLGGDPFAAFKYWKQGIPNGGPYNTTNGCQPYTKCWEGCPGGTPACMGHKCIPQYPYSYNSSLYYGTPRGKYIYFHVTFMATTQVLLRIGFPQWNELNKT
;
A
#
# COMPACT_ATOMS: atom_id res chain seq x y z
N MET A 1 0.42 -21.12 15.60
CA MET A 1 0.44 -19.65 15.63
C MET A 1 1.79 -19.20 16.16
N HIS A 2 2.51 -18.37 15.39
CA HIS A 2 3.84 -17.84 15.75
C HIS A 2 3.77 -17.05 17.08
N ASP A 3 4.82 -17.12 17.90
CA ASP A 3 4.82 -16.59 19.27
C ASP A 3 4.49 -15.10 19.37
N THR A 4 4.81 -14.35 18.31
CA THR A 4 4.45 -12.93 18.17
C THR A 4 2.96 -12.67 18.35
N PHE A 5 2.08 -13.51 17.80
CA PHE A 5 0.63 -13.30 17.88
C PHE A 5 0.01 -13.94 19.12
N ARG A 6 0.66 -14.94 19.72
CA ARG A 6 0.16 -15.61 20.94
C ARG A 6 0.06 -14.65 22.13
N LYS A 7 0.95 -13.66 22.19
CA LYS A 7 1.00 -12.66 23.27
C LYS A 7 0.05 -11.47 23.06
N LEU A 8 -0.62 -11.38 21.90
CA LEU A 8 -1.47 -10.24 21.59
C LEU A 8 -2.91 -10.46 22.09
N SER A 9 -3.46 -9.43 22.71
CA SER A 9 -4.89 -9.39 23.03
C SER A 9 -5.75 -9.31 21.78
N LYS A 10 -7.02 -9.73 21.87
CA LYS A 10 -8.01 -9.53 20.80
C LYS A 10 -8.13 -8.08 20.34
N LYS A 11 -7.92 -7.12 21.25
CA LYS A 11 -7.89 -5.68 20.95
C LYS A 11 -6.71 -5.32 20.05
N GLN A 12 -5.51 -5.80 20.35
CA GLN A 12 -4.31 -5.59 19.52
C GLN A 12 -4.44 -6.26 18.16
N LEU A 13 -5.00 -7.49 18.10
CA LEU A 13 -5.28 -8.18 16.84
C LEU A 13 -6.23 -7.37 15.94
N ARG A 14 -7.33 -6.83 16.50
CA ARG A 14 -8.25 -5.96 15.77
C ARG A 14 -7.62 -4.64 15.36
N GLN A 15 -6.74 -4.09 16.18
CA GLN A 15 -6.06 -2.83 15.88
C GLN A 15 -5.20 -2.93 14.61
N MET A 16 -4.63 -4.10 14.30
CA MET A 16 -3.88 -4.29 13.06
C MET A 16 -4.74 -4.25 11.79
N LEU A 17 -6.07 -4.39 11.91
CA LEU A 17 -7.03 -4.30 10.80
C LEU A 17 -7.42 -2.83 10.54
N GLY A 18 -6.44 -2.06 10.06
CA GLY A 18 -6.53 -0.61 9.91
C GLY A 18 -7.17 -0.08 8.62
N SER A 19 -7.48 -0.92 7.64
CA SER A 19 -8.07 -0.43 6.39
C SER A 19 -9.53 -0.06 6.60
N ARG A 20 -9.88 1.18 6.26
CA ARG A 20 -11.21 1.78 6.36
C ARG A 20 -11.53 2.48 5.04
N PRO A 21 -11.81 1.71 3.96
CA PRO A 21 -12.10 2.29 2.65
C PRO A 21 -13.38 3.14 2.71
N ASN A 22 -13.36 4.31 2.06
CA ASN A 22 -14.55 5.12 1.89
C ASN A 22 -15.18 4.83 0.52
N GLU A 23 -16.22 3.99 0.51
CA GLU A 23 -16.97 3.58 -0.68
C GLU A 23 -17.36 4.74 -1.61
N ALA A 24 -17.75 5.89 -1.06
CA ALA A 24 -18.12 7.05 -1.87
C ALA A 24 -16.91 7.58 -2.67
N VAL A 25 -15.70 7.50 -2.11
CA VAL A 25 -14.47 7.94 -2.78
C VAL A 25 -14.05 6.95 -3.86
N TYR A 26 -14.23 5.64 -3.64
CA TYR A 26 -13.98 4.63 -4.67
C TYR A 26 -14.96 4.76 -5.84
N ARG A 27 -16.26 4.96 -5.56
CA ARG A 27 -17.29 5.15 -6.61
C ARG A 27 -17.13 6.46 -7.38
N ALA A 28 -16.61 7.51 -6.74
CA ALA A 28 -16.33 8.79 -7.37
C ALA A 28 -14.94 8.85 -8.03
N ALA A 29 -14.15 7.77 -7.99
CA ALA A 29 -12.92 7.70 -8.76
C ALA A 29 -13.29 7.74 -10.26
N PRO A 30 -12.67 8.63 -11.07
CA PRO A 30 -12.96 8.66 -12.49
C PRO A 30 -12.66 7.28 -13.09
N ALA A 31 -13.62 6.74 -13.85
CA ALA A 31 -13.36 5.63 -14.74
C ALA A 31 -12.40 6.16 -15.82
N GLU A 32 -11.13 5.84 -15.69
CA GLU A 32 -10.16 6.10 -16.75
C GLU A 32 -10.45 5.13 -17.90
N GLU A 33 -10.34 5.62 -19.13
CA GLU A 33 -10.44 4.81 -20.34
C GLU A 33 -9.24 3.86 -20.36
N VAL A 34 -9.50 2.59 -20.05
CA VAL A 34 -8.46 1.56 -20.00
C VAL A 34 -8.27 1.02 -21.42
N GLU A 35 -7.03 1.01 -21.91
CA GLU A 35 -6.68 0.21 -23.07
C GLU A 35 -6.87 -1.26 -22.66
N LEU A 36 -7.99 -1.84 -23.09
CA LEU A 36 -8.33 -3.23 -22.77
C LEU A 36 -7.25 -4.11 -23.41
N LEU A 37 -6.48 -4.80 -22.57
CA LEU A 37 -5.62 -5.88 -23.04
C LEU A 37 -6.52 -6.99 -23.57
N ASP A 38 -6.19 -7.54 -24.73
CA ASP A 38 -6.82 -8.76 -25.19
C ASP A 38 -6.54 -9.87 -24.17
N GLU A 39 -7.53 -10.71 -23.89
CA GLU A 39 -7.39 -11.82 -22.92
C GLU A 39 -6.22 -12.75 -23.32
N ALA A 40 -5.94 -12.84 -24.62
CA ALA A 40 -4.80 -13.59 -25.16
C ALA A 40 -3.43 -13.02 -24.75
N ASP A 41 -3.35 -11.73 -24.43
CA ASP A 41 -2.10 -11.03 -24.05
C ASP A 41 -1.82 -11.11 -22.54
N ILE A 42 -2.79 -11.55 -21.74
CA ILE A 42 -2.62 -11.71 -20.30
C ILE A 42 -1.98 -13.07 -20.02
N PRO A 43 -0.79 -13.12 -19.36
CA PRO A 43 -0.14 -14.38 -19.08
C PRO A 43 -0.94 -15.20 -18.06
N LYS A 44 -0.93 -16.53 -18.22
CA LYS A 44 -1.58 -17.47 -17.29
C LYS A 44 -1.06 -17.35 -15.86
N GLU A 45 0.21 -16.96 -15.70
CA GLU A 45 0.86 -16.73 -14.42
C GLU A 45 1.65 -15.43 -14.48
N PHE A 46 1.62 -14.65 -13.40
CA PHE A 46 2.35 -13.40 -13.31
C PHE A 46 2.93 -13.22 -11.91
N ASP A 47 4.23 -12.94 -11.84
CA ASP A 47 4.93 -12.59 -10.61
C ASP A 47 5.71 -11.29 -10.82
N ALA A 48 5.29 -10.22 -10.15
CA ALA A 48 5.94 -8.92 -10.24
C ALA A 48 7.43 -8.96 -9.87
N ARG A 49 7.84 -9.89 -8.99
CA ARG A 49 9.24 -10.08 -8.58
C ARG A 49 10.10 -10.71 -9.66
N GLN A 50 9.48 -11.40 -10.62
CA GLN A 50 10.13 -11.97 -11.79
C GLN A 50 10.10 -11.00 -12.97
N GLN A 51 9.00 -10.26 -13.13
CA GLN A 51 8.85 -9.24 -14.18
C GLN A 51 9.80 -8.04 -13.97
N TRP A 52 9.99 -7.62 -12.72
CA TRP A 52 10.85 -6.48 -12.37
C TRP A 52 11.89 -6.88 -11.33
N PRO A 53 12.85 -7.77 -11.68
CA PRO A 53 13.80 -8.33 -10.73
C PRO A 53 14.80 -7.29 -10.21
N TYR A 54 15.00 -6.20 -10.95
CA TYR A 54 15.84 -5.07 -10.57
C TYR A 54 15.21 -4.18 -9.47
N CYS A 55 13.93 -4.36 -9.17
CA CYS A 55 13.21 -3.63 -8.13
C CYS A 55 13.20 -4.40 -6.82
N SER A 56 14.19 -4.12 -5.97
CA SER A 56 14.33 -4.74 -4.65
C SER A 56 13.11 -4.52 -3.74
N SER A 57 12.41 -3.39 -3.91
CA SER A 57 11.23 -3.04 -3.12
C SER A 57 10.07 -4.04 -3.27
N ILE A 58 9.90 -4.68 -4.43
CA ILE A 58 8.80 -5.63 -4.68
C ILE A 58 8.96 -6.90 -3.81
N ARG A 59 10.19 -7.21 -3.41
CA ARG A 59 10.49 -8.35 -2.52
C ARG A 59 10.48 -7.97 -1.04
N LEU A 60 10.39 -6.68 -0.71
CA LEU A 60 10.54 -6.17 0.64
C LEU A 60 9.23 -6.31 1.42
N ILE A 61 9.27 -7.07 2.51
CA ILE A 61 8.15 -7.18 3.45
C ILE A 61 8.28 -6.13 4.55
N ARG A 62 7.34 -5.18 4.60
CA ARG A 62 7.28 -4.14 5.64
C ARG A 62 6.48 -4.61 6.84
N SER A 63 6.79 -4.06 8.02
CA SER A 63 6.05 -4.32 9.26
C SER A 63 5.25 -3.08 9.67
N GLN A 64 3.93 -3.23 9.82
CA GLN A 64 3.08 -2.20 10.43
C GLN A 64 3.13 -2.19 11.97
N ALA A 65 3.77 -3.20 12.56
CA ALA A 65 3.83 -3.43 14.00
C ALA A 65 2.44 -3.42 14.68
N ASN A 66 2.38 -3.05 15.98
CA ASN A 66 1.13 -2.97 16.73
C ASN A 66 0.39 -1.63 16.48
N CYS A 67 0.08 -1.34 15.21
CA CYS A 67 -0.60 -0.13 14.75
C CYS A 67 -1.54 -0.47 13.58
N GLY A 68 -2.71 0.16 13.50
CA GLY A 68 -3.63 0.06 12.36
C GLY A 68 -3.20 0.90 11.17
N SER A 69 -1.93 0.83 10.80
CA SER A 69 -1.28 1.58 9.73
C SER A 69 -1.21 0.82 8.41
N CYS A 70 -1.83 -0.36 8.30
CA CYS A 70 -1.78 -1.20 7.10
C CYS A 70 -2.13 -0.41 5.82
N TRP A 71 -3.09 0.50 5.89
CA TRP A 71 -3.52 1.37 4.79
C TRP A 71 -2.41 2.33 4.31
N ALA A 72 -1.55 2.80 5.22
CA ALA A 72 -0.42 3.67 4.93
C ALA A 72 0.79 2.86 4.46
N VAL A 73 1.11 1.76 5.16
CA VAL A 73 2.24 0.89 4.86
C VAL A 73 2.09 0.21 3.49
N SER A 74 0.89 -0.32 3.18
CA SER A 74 0.63 -0.93 1.87
C SER A 74 0.72 0.10 0.75
N ALA A 75 0.20 1.31 0.98
CA ALA A 75 0.25 2.39 0.01
C ALA A 75 1.70 2.80 -0.27
N ALA A 76 2.49 3.13 0.75
CA ALA A 76 3.91 3.46 0.59
C ALA A 76 4.73 2.32 -0.03
N SER A 77 4.43 1.05 0.27
CA SER A 77 5.06 -0.09 -0.39
C SER A 77 4.82 -0.08 -1.90
N ILE A 78 3.57 0.08 -2.33
CA ILE A 78 3.22 0.17 -3.75
C ILE A 78 3.85 1.40 -4.40
N MET A 79 3.88 2.54 -3.71
CA MET A 79 4.53 3.76 -4.22
C MET A 79 6.02 3.54 -4.50
N SER A 80 6.73 2.88 -3.58
CA SER A 80 8.13 2.47 -3.77
C SER A 80 8.33 1.61 -5.01
N ASP A 81 7.50 0.58 -5.17
CA ASP A 81 7.56 -0.33 -6.32
C ASP A 81 7.31 0.40 -7.62
N ARG A 82 6.27 1.24 -7.65
CA ARG A 82 5.90 2.01 -8.84
C ARG A 82 6.98 3.00 -9.22
N VAL A 83 7.65 3.67 -8.28
CA VAL A 83 8.82 4.54 -8.59
C VAL A 83 9.97 3.72 -9.18
N CYS A 84 10.22 2.51 -8.68
CA CYS A 84 11.27 1.67 -9.25
C CYS A 84 10.95 1.23 -10.68
N ILE A 85 9.75 0.67 -10.91
CA ILE A 85 9.30 0.21 -12.22
C ILE A 85 9.31 1.36 -13.23
N ALA A 86 8.75 2.51 -12.82
CA ALA A 86 8.70 3.76 -13.57
C ALA A 86 10.07 4.19 -14.12
N THR A 87 11.10 4.04 -13.29
CA THR A 87 12.41 4.60 -13.56
C THR A 87 13.40 3.56 -14.08
N GLY A 88 12.90 2.36 -14.45
CA GLY A 88 13.73 1.25 -14.88
C GLY A 88 14.77 0.85 -13.83
N GLY A 89 14.46 1.02 -12.54
CA GLY A 89 15.36 0.71 -11.43
C GLY A 89 16.33 1.80 -11.02
N SER A 90 16.40 2.93 -11.74
CA SER A 90 17.33 4.02 -11.41
C SER A 90 16.98 4.75 -10.10
N LYS A 91 15.73 4.69 -9.64
CA LYS A 91 15.31 5.18 -8.32
C LYS A 91 14.57 4.08 -7.56
N GLN A 92 15.06 3.72 -6.37
CA GLN A 92 14.45 2.68 -5.53
C GLN A 92 14.20 3.21 -4.11
N PRO A 93 13.31 4.21 -3.92
CA PRO A 93 13.08 4.77 -2.60
C PRO A 93 12.33 3.82 -1.69
N TYR A 94 12.61 3.87 -0.39
CA TYR A 94 11.65 3.46 0.63
C TYR A 94 10.76 4.66 0.96
N ILE A 95 9.59 4.77 0.32
CA ILE A 95 8.61 5.83 0.59
C ILE A 95 8.16 5.73 2.04
N SER A 96 8.08 6.87 2.73
CA SER A 96 7.83 6.93 4.17
C SER A 96 6.41 6.48 4.54
N ASP A 97 6.32 5.33 5.19
CA ASP A 97 5.11 4.87 5.88
C ASP A 97 4.68 5.89 6.95
N GLU A 98 5.66 6.48 7.65
CA GLU A 98 5.50 7.43 8.75
C GLU A 98 4.82 8.73 8.29
N ASN A 99 5.24 9.29 7.16
CA ASN A 99 4.68 10.52 6.62
C ASN A 99 3.20 10.34 6.29
N ILE A 100 2.86 9.27 5.56
CA ILE A 100 1.47 8.96 5.21
C ILE A 100 0.64 8.77 6.49
N LEU A 101 1.17 7.97 7.43
CA LEU A 101 0.49 7.64 8.68
C LEU A 101 0.19 8.85 9.56
N SER A 102 1.15 9.77 9.69
CA SER A 102 1.10 10.86 10.69
C SER A 102 0.63 12.19 10.10
N CYS A 103 0.94 12.47 8.83
CA CYS A 103 0.72 13.76 8.20
C CYS A 103 -0.51 13.82 7.29
N CYS A 104 -0.98 12.70 6.71
CA CYS A 104 -2.19 12.72 5.90
C CYS A 104 -3.47 12.79 6.76
N LYS A 105 -3.92 14.00 7.06
CA LYS A 105 -5.10 14.24 7.92
C LYS A 105 -6.43 13.80 7.28
N HIS A 106 -6.52 13.81 5.95
CA HIS A 106 -7.72 13.38 5.23
C HIS A 106 -7.72 11.88 4.87
N CYS A 107 -6.62 11.17 5.11
CA CYS A 107 -6.55 9.73 4.83
C CYS A 107 -7.19 8.87 5.92
N GLY A 108 -7.29 9.39 7.16
CA GLY A 108 -7.85 8.62 8.27
C GLY A 108 -7.39 9.12 9.63
N LYS A 109 -7.42 8.21 10.61
CA LYS A 109 -7.09 8.46 12.02
C LYS A 109 -5.81 7.73 12.44
N GLY A 110 -4.82 7.69 11.55
CA GLY A 110 -3.50 7.10 11.83
C GLY A 110 -3.58 5.61 12.20
N CYS A 111 -3.10 5.25 13.39
CA CYS A 111 -3.15 3.88 13.92
C CYS A 111 -4.57 3.37 14.24
N LEU A 112 -5.60 4.22 14.17
CA LEU A 112 -7.01 3.81 14.30
C LEU A 112 -7.64 3.43 12.95
N GLY A 113 -6.86 3.56 11.86
CA GLY A 113 -7.23 3.17 10.52
C GLY A 113 -7.46 4.33 9.56
N GLY A 114 -7.52 3.99 8.27
CA GLY A 114 -7.59 4.96 7.17
C GLY A 114 -7.85 4.31 5.82
N ASP A 115 -8.00 5.14 4.82
CA ASP A 115 -8.33 4.78 3.45
C ASP A 115 -7.06 4.73 2.57
N PRO A 116 -6.69 3.55 2.03
CA PRO A 116 -5.56 3.42 1.11
C PRO A 116 -5.67 4.32 -0.13
N PHE A 117 -6.87 4.52 -0.67
CA PHE A 117 -7.04 5.33 -1.88
C PHE A 117 -6.83 6.82 -1.60
N ALA A 118 -7.21 7.29 -0.41
CA ALA A 118 -6.87 8.63 0.05
C ALA A 118 -5.34 8.79 0.18
N ALA A 119 -4.61 7.77 0.64
CA ALA A 119 -3.15 7.80 0.68
C ALA A 119 -2.52 7.95 -0.72
N PHE A 120 -3.10 7.29 -1.73
CA PHE A 120 -2.66 7.48 -3.11
C PHE A 120 -2.98 8.87 -3.68
N LYS A 121 -4.13 9.46 -3.31
CA LYS A 121 -4.41 10.87 -3.65
C LYS A 121 -3.41 11.81 -2.97
N TYR A 122 -3.10 11.56 -1.70
CA TYR A 122 -2.13 12.32 -0.91
C TYR A 122 -0.75 12.31 -1.58
N TRP A 123 -0.35 11.22 -2.24
CA TRP A 123 0.95 11.13 -2.93
C TRP A 123 1.19 12.20 -4.00
N LYS A 124 0.13 12.80 -4.57
CA LYS A 124 0.26 13.90 -5.53
C LYS A 124 1.01 15.12 -4.97
N GLN A 125 0.97 15.33 -3.65
CA GLN A 125 1.66 16.44 -3.00
C GLN A 125 3.16 16.18 -2.77
N GLY A 126 3.63 14.95 -3.01
CA GLY A 126 4.98 14.51 -2.68
C GLY A 126 5.07 13.88 -1.29
N ILE A 127 5.73 12.74 -1.20
CA ILE A 127 6.00 12.02 0.07
C ILE A 127 7.51 11.79 0.17
N PRO A 128 8.13 12.07 1.32
CA PRO A 128 9.56 11.83 1.51
C PRO A 128 9.87 10.33 1.60
N ASN A 129 11.14 9.95 1.40
CA ASN A 129 11.61 8.65 1.83
C ASN A 129 11.64 8.54 3.37
N GLY A 130 11.64 7.31 3.89
CA GLY A 130 11.52 7.07 5.33
C GLY A 130 12.44 5.98 5.88
N GLY A 131 12.42 4.79 5.29
CA GLY A 131 13.13 3.63 5.84
C GLY A 131 12.37 2.92 6.96
N PRO A 132 12.81 1.70 7.31
CA PRO A 132 12.16 0.86 8.31
C PRO A 132 12.43 1.35 9.74
N TYR A 133 11.71 0.74 10.69
CA TYR A 133 11.88 1.01 12.12
C TYR A 133 13.33 0.84 12.59
N ASN A 134 13.75 1.72 13.50
CA ASN A 134 15.09 1.74 14.10
C ASN A 134 16.23 1.88 13.07
N THR A 135 16.00 2.71 12.04
CA THR A 135 17.04 3.10 11.09
C THR A 135 17.10 4.62 10.96
N THR A 136 18.22 5.12 10.46
CA THR A 136 18.40 6.52 10.04
C THR A 136 18.31 6.67 8.51
N ASN A 137 17.81 5.64 7.83
CA ASN A 137 17.79 5.55 6.38
C ASN A 137 16.57 6.24 5.80
N GLY A 138 16.71 7.51 5.44
CA GLY A 138 15.61 8.29 4.85
C GLY A 138 15.18 9.44 5.75
N CYS A 139 14.38 10.32 5.18
CA CYS A 139 13.99 11.55 5.84
C CYS A 139 13.07 11.30 7.05
N GLN A 140 12.09 10.40 6.92
CA GLN A 140 11.09 10.12 7.97
C GLN A 140 10.90 8.61 8.21
N PRO A 141 11.80 7.95 8.96
CA PRO A 141 11.70 6.53 9.26
C PRO A 141 10.51 6.17 10.11
N TYR A 142 10.08 4.92 9.95
CA TYR A 142 8.94 4.38 10.68
C TYR A 142 9.23 4.30 12.17
N THR A 143 8.30 4.75 13.02
CA THR A 143 8.54 4.81 14.48
C THR A 143 7.74 3.78 15.30
N LYS A 144 6.85 3.00 14.66
CA LYS A 144 6.05 1.99 15.35
C LYS A 144 6.81 0.68 15.53
N CYS A 145 6.66 0.09 16.71
CA CYS A 145 7.16 -1.25 17.03
C CYS A 145 6.12 -2.08 17.79
N TRP A 146 6.43 -3.36 18.00
CA TRP A 146 5.51 -4.32 18.60
C TRP A 146 5.34 -4.11 20.11
N GLU A 147 6.43 -3.83 20.82
CA GLU A 147 6.49 -3.71 22.29
C GLU A 147 7.43 -2.56 22.68
N GLY A 148 7.14 -1.85 23.77
CA GLY A 148 8.02 -0.80 24.32
C GLY A 148 7.97 0.56 23.61
N CYS A 149 7.31 0.69 22.45
CA CYS A 149 7.10 1.98 21.80
C CYS A 149 5.90 2.76 22.36
N PRO A 150 5.91 4.10 22.29
CA PRO A 150 4.74 4.92 22.57
C PRO A 150 3.52 4.45 21.78
N GLY A 151 2.38 4.33 22.46
CA GLY A 151 1.10 3.98 21.84
C GLY A 151 0.58 5.07 20.90
N GLY A 152 -0.43 4.73 20.10
CA GLY A 152 -1.12 5.70 19.24
C GLY A 152 -0.36 6.09 17.96
N THR A 153 -0.89 7.09 17.25
CA THR A 153 -0.32 7.62 16.02
C THR A 153 0.84 8.56 16.34
N PRO A 154 2.00 8.43 15.68
CA PRO A 154 3.10 9.38 15.85
C PRO A 154 2.69 10.80 15.45
N ALA A 155 3.36 11.79 16.02
CA ALA A 155 3.19 13.17 15.60
C ALA A 155 3.75 13.37 14.19
N CYS A 156 3.07 14.18 13.38
CA CYS A 156 3.58 14.55 12.05
C CYS A 156 4.85 15.38 12.19
N MET A 157 5.94 14.92 11.57
CA MET A 157 7.21 15.64 11.52
C MET A 157 7.17 16.87 10.60
N GLY A 158 6.12 17.01 9.79
CA GLY A 158 5.94 18.11 8.85
C GLY A 158 7.00 18.06 7.74
N HIS A 159 7.44 19.23 7.28
CA HIS A 159 8.47 19.37 6.24
C HIS A 159 9.89 19.31 6.82
N LYS A 160 10.15 18.33 7.68
CA LYS A 160 11.46 18.10 8.32
C LYS A 160 11.88 16.64 8.17
N CYS A 161 13.18 16.42 8.20
CA CYS A 161 13.77 15.08 8.29
C CYS A 161 14.36 14.86 9.68
N ILE A 162 14.66 13.60 10.00
CA ILE A 162 15.49 13.29 11.17
C ILE A 162 16.87 13.97 11.05
N PRO A 163 17.49 14.40 12.16
CA PRO A 163 18.77 15.11 12.12
C PRO A 163 19.92 14.34 11.46
N GLN A 164 19.88 13.00 11.49
CA GLN A 164 20.93 12.14 10.95
C GLN A 164 20.87 12.00 9.42
N TYR A 165 19.78 12.44 8.79
CA TYR A 165 19.59 12.30 7.37
C TYR A 165 20.20 13.51 6.62
N PRO A 166 21.14 13.29 5.68
CA PRO A 166 22.01 14.36 5.15
C PRO A 166 21.35 15.26 4.11
N TYR A 167 20.15 14.90 3.62
CA TYR A 167 19.46 15.64 2.55
C TYR A 167 18.27 16.42 3.09
N SER A 168 17.86 17.45 2.36
CA SER A 168 16.68 18.24 2.70
C SER A 168 15.38 17.44 2.54
N TYR A 169 14.32 17.91 3.19
CA TYR A 169 12.97 17.37 3.01
C TYR A 169 12.55 17.42 1.53
N ASN A 170 12.71 18.56 0.87
CA ASN A 170 12.29 18.78 -0.51
C ASN A 170 13.02 17.85 -1.50
N SER A 171 14.33 17.64 -1.32
CA SER A 171 15.12 16.74 -2.17
C SER A 171 14.78 15.26 -1.96
N SER A 172 13.99 14.94 -0.93
CA SER A 172 13.61 13.57 -0.59
C SER A 172 12.20 13.21 -1.06
N LEU A 173 11.48 14.15 -1.68
CA LEU A 173 10.11 13.97 -2.12
C LEU A 173 10.01 13.16 -3.42
N TYR A 174 9.07 12.23 -3.43
CA TYR A 174 8.65 11.47 -4.59
C TYR A 174 7.16 11.71 -4.83
N TYR A 175 6.77 11.91 -6.08
CA TYR A 175 5.42 12.36 -6.45
C TYR A 175 4.68 11.30 -7.25
N GLY A 176 3.38 11.18 -7.00
CA GLY A 176 2.46 10.53 -7.91
C GLY A 176 2.02 11.49 -9.01
N THR A 177 2.27 11.17 -10.28
CA THR A 177 2.05 12.12 -11.40
C THR A 177 0.57 12.31 -11.75
N PRO A 178 0.19 13.49 -12.32
CA PRO A 178 -1.15 13.71 -12.90
C PRO A 178 -1.30 13.32 -14.39
N ARG A 179 -0.23 13.15 -15.17
CA ARG A 179 -0.28 12.80 -16.62
C ARG A 179 1.00 12.12 -17.11
N GLY A 180 1.33 10.95 -16.57
CA GLY A 180 2.48 10.21 -17.08
C GLY A 180 2.74 8.95 -16.29
N LYS A 181 2.28 7.81 -16.83
CA LYS A 181 2.79 6.43 -16.70
C LYS A 181 3.20 5.87 -15.33
N TYR A 182 2.99 6.54 -14.20
CA TYR A 182 3.61 6.11 -12.94
C TYR A 182 2.66 5.60 -11.87
N ILE A 183 1.37 5.56 -12.13
CA ILE A 183 0.42 4.91 -11.24
C ILE A 183 -0.79 4.41 -12.01
N TYR A 184 -0.68 3.22 -12.62
CA TYR A 184 -1.88 2.45 -12.94
C TYR A 184 -2.26 1.65 -11.69
N PHE A 185 -3.29 2.10 -10.96
CA PHE A 185 -3.99 1.23 -10.00
C PHE A 185 -4.89 0.29 -10.78
N HIS A 186 -4.31 -0.75 -11.37
CA HIS A 186 -5.09 -1.92 -11.75
C HIS A 186 -5.34 -2.72 -10.47
N VAL A 187 -6.37 -2.35 -9.71
CA VAL A 187 -7.01 -3.30 -8.80
C VAL A 187 -8.15 -3.89 -9.61
N THR A 188 -7.89 -4.99 -10.32
CA THR A 188 -8.98 -5.83 -10.80
C THR A 188 -9.61 -6.47 -9.57
N PHE A 189 -10.57 -5.78 -8.96
CA PHE A 189 -11.56 -6.48 -8.17
C PHE A 189 -12.31 -7.36 -9.17
N MET A 190 -12.03 -8.67 -9.14
CA MET A 190 -13.03 -9.65 -9.55
C MET A 190 -14.18 -9.57 -8.54
N ALA A 191 -14.92 -8.47 -8.56
CA ALA A 191 -16.25 -8.41 -8.03
C ALA A 191 -17.08 -9.22 -9.02
N THR A 192 -17.32 -10.46 -8.62
CA THR A 192 -18.39 -11.31 -9.10
C THR A 192 -19.71 -10.55 -9.01
N THR A 193 -20.06 -9.81 -10.06
CA THR A 193 -21.44 -9.39 -10.30
C THR A 193 -21.89 -10.02 -11.60
N GLN A 194 -22.65 -11.09 -11.42
CA GLN A 194 -23.61 -11.63 -12.37
C GLN A 194 -24.34 -10.49 -13.08
N VAL A 195 -24.00 -10.23 -14.34
CA VAL A 195 -25.02 -9.84 -15.31
C VAL A 195 -25.58 -11.15 -15.85
N LEU A 196 -26.73 -11.55 -15.30
CA LEU A 196 -27.57 -12.60 -15.83
C LEU A 196 -27.99 -12.22 -17.26
N LEU A 197 -27.33 -12.78 -18.26
CA LEU A 197 -27.97 -13.11 -19.53
C LEU A 197 -27.89 -14.63 -19.71
N ARG A 198 -29.06 -15.24 -19.57
CA ARG A 198 -29.34 -16.67 -19.66
C ARG A 198 -28.68 -17.31 -20.87
N ILE A 199 -27.78 -18.26 -20.66
CA ILE A 199 -27.60 -19.41 -21.55
C ILE A 199 -27.40 -20.63 -20.65
N GLY A 200 -28.25 -21.64 -20.82
CA GLY A 200 -28.54 -22.69 -19.84
C GLY A 200 -27.37 -23.63 -19.49
N PHE A 201 -27.38 -24.09 -18.24
CA PHE A 201 -26.64 -25.25 -17.76
C PHE A 201 -27.35 -26.55 -18.16
N PRO A 202 -26.63 -27.63 -18.48
CA PRO A 202 -26.92 -28.95 -17.95
C PRO A 202 -26.19 -29.11 -16.61
N GLN A 203 -26.94 -29.47 -15.57
CA GLN A 203 -26.43 -29.82 -14.25
C GLN A 203 -25.54 -31.07 -14.32
N TRP A 204 -24.39 -31.05 -13.64
CA TRP A 204 -23.68 -32.27 -13.23
C TRP A 204 -23.65 -32.29 -11.70
N ASN A 205 -24.55 -33.08 -11.12
CA ASN A 205 -24.42 -33.58 -9.76
C ASN A 205 -24.31 -35.11 -9.83
N GLU A 206 -23.49 -35.64 -8.93
CA GLU A 206 -23.40 -37.05 -8.48
C GLU A 206 -22.40 -37.97 -9.20
N LEU A 207 -21.17 -37.99 -8.69
CA LEU A 207 -20.38 -39.21 -8.57
C LEU A 207 -19.96 -39.39 -7.11
N ASN A 208 -20.81 -40.09 -6.36
CA ASN A 208 -20.43 -41.02 -5.29
C ASN A 208 -21.68 -41.72 -4.75
N LYS A 209 -21.96 -42.94 -5.27
CA LYS A 209 -22.29 -44.16 -4.50
C LYS A 209 -22.68 -45.30 -5.47
N THR A 210 -21.92 -46.39 -5.36
CA THR A 210 -22.09 -47.77 -5.88
C THR A 210 -22.17 -47.97 -7.38
#